data_AF-A0A9E0SRN8-F1
#
_entry.id   AF-A0A9E0SRN8-F1
#
_cell.length_a   1.000
_cell.length_b   1.000
_cell.length_c   1.000
_cell.angle_alpha   90.00
_cell.angle_beta   90.00
_cell.angle_gamma   90.00
#
_symmetry.space_group_name_H-M   'P 1'
#
loop_
_entity.id
_entity.type
_entity.pdbx_description
1 polymer ?
#
loop_
_entity_poly.entity_id
_entity_poly.type
_entity_poly.pdbx_seq_one_letter_code
_entity_poly.pdbx_strand_id
1 'polypeptide(L)'
;GQATIPMVAAVSRVQPVAYGEIVATVASRSVGPGTRRNIDEFTRTTAGAVERVGGAKQGKAIIIVNPAEPPMIMRDTVHCLTETEPDRDAITRSVHEMIREVQKYVPGYQLVNGPVFDGHRVSLFMEVEGLGDYLPKYAGNLDIMTAAAARTAEMFAEEILAGSLNPEPVPA
;
A
#
# COMPACT_ATOMS: atom_id res chain seq x y z
N GLY A 1 0.91 4.37 -1.96
CA GLY A 1 0.41 3.41 -2.96
C GLY A 1 0.65 1.98 -2.51
N GLN A 2 1.86 1.46 -2.69
CA GLN A 2 2.17 0.04 -2.47
C GLN A 2 1.86 -0.46 -1.05
N ALA A 3 2.03 0.39 -0.03
CA ALA A 3 1.70 0.04 1.35
C ALA A 3 0.18 -0.06 1.65
N THR A 4 -0.68 0.52 0.81
CA THR A 4 -2.08 0.77 1.20
C THR A 4 -3.10 0.24 0.21
N ILE A 5 -2.80 0.25 -1.08
CA ILE A 5 -3.68 -0.29 -2.13
C ILE A 5 -4.00 -1.78 -1.90
N PRO A 6 -3.04 -2.65 -1.49
CA PRO A 6 -3.37 -4.04 -1.15
C PRO A 6 -4.46 -4.14 -0.09
N MET A 7 -4.46 -3.27 0.91
CA MET A 7 -5.46 -3.26 1.98
C MET A 7 -6.83 -2.80 1.48
N VAL A 8 -6.89 -1.79 0.61
CA VAL A 8 -8.14 -1.40 -0.05
C VAL A 8 -8.68 -2.56 -0.88
N ALA A 9 -7.81 -3.23 -1.66
CA ALA A 9 -8.16 -4.41 -2.45
C ALA A 9 -8.64 -5.59 -1.58
N ALA A 10 -8.05 -5.78 -0.40
CA ALA A 10 -8.46 -6.81 0.55
C ALA A 10 -9.88 -6.57 1.07
N VAL A 11 -10.29 -5.33 1.28
CA VAL A 11 -11.68 -5.01 1.65
C VAL A 11 -12.60 -5.12 0.44
N SER A 12 -12.23 -4.53 -0.70
CA SER A 12 -13.08 -4.46 -1.89
C SER A 12 -13.36 -5.81 -2.55
N ARG A 13 -12.44 -6.77 -2.44
CA ARG A 13 -12.67 -8.16 -2.93
C ARG A 13 -13.69 -8.94 -2.11
N VAL A 14 -13.99 -8.47 -0.89
CA VAL A 14 -15.04 -9.06 -0.03
C VAL A 14 -16.37 -8.34 -0.26
N GLN A 15 -16.36 -7.01 -0.31
CA GLN A 15 -17.58 -6.21 -0.40
C GLN A 15 -17.33 -4.84 -1.05
N PRO A 16 -18.31 -4.26 -1.79
CA PRO A 16 -18.12 -2.96 -2.44
C PRO A 16 -17.73 -1.82 -1.48
N VAL A 17 -16.72 -1.06 -1.88
CA VAL A 17 -16.19 0.09 -1.15
C VAL A 17 -16.58 1.38 -1.86
N ALA A 18 -17.45 2.18 -1.24
CA ALA A 18 -17.89 3.46 -1.76
C ALA A 18 -16.77 4.50 -1.76
N TYR A 19 -15.93 4.49 -0.72
CA TYR A 19 -14.85 5.46 -0.55
C TYR A 19 -13.64 4.82 0.13
N GLY A 20 -12.47 5.02 -0.44
CA GLY A 20 -11.18 4.60 0.12
C GLY A 20 -10.29 5.80 0.39
N GLU A 21 -9.75 5.92 1.59
CA GLU A 21 -8.80 6.95 1.97
C GLU A 21 -7.56 6.34 2.59
N ILE A 22 -6.40 6.85 2.19
CA ILE A 22 -5.13 6.45 2.78
C ILE A 22 -4.40 7.66 3.35
N VAL A 23 -3.71 7.45 4.47
CA VAL A 23 -2.86 8.46 5.12
C VAL A 23 -1.49 7.84 5.34
N ALA A 24 -0.52 8.24 4.52
CA ALA A 24 0.87 7.80 4.65
C ALA A 24 1.64 8.80 5.52
N THR A 25 2.19 8.35 6.63
CA THR A 25 3.06 9.16 7.51
C THR A 25 4.48 8.63 7.44
N VAL A 26 5.41 9.47 6.99
CA VAL A 26 6.80 9.10 6.71
C VAL A 26 7.78 10.04 7.40
N ALA A 27 8.96 9.52 7.74
CA ALA A 27 10.04 10.33 8.29
C ALA A 27 10.55 11.35 7.26
N SER A 28 10.78 12.59 7.68
CA SER A 28 11.30 13.66 6.81
C SER A 28 12.62 13.29 6.13
N ARG A 29 13.44 12.49 6.83
CA ARG A 29 14.75 12.02 6.36
C ARG A 29 14.66 10.94 5.27
N SER A 30 13.52 10.27 5.11
CA SER A 30 13.30 9.31 4.03
C SER A 30 12.59 9.94 2.81
N VAL A 31 12.31 11.24 2.85
CA VAL A 31 11.64 11.97 1.76
C VAL A 31 12.64 12.91 1.07
N GLY A 32 13.20 12.43 -0.05
CA GLY A 32 14.16 13.18 -0.85
C GLY A 32 13.54 14.33 -1.67
N PRO A 33 14.37 15.15 -2.35
CA PRO A 33 13.91 16.31 -3.12
C PRO A 33 12.93 15.96 -4.25
N GLY A 34 13.08 14.78 -4.87
CA GLY A 34 12.18 14.29 -5.90
C GLY A 34 10.74 14.14 -5.39
N THR A 35 10.55 13.45 -4.26
CA THR A 35 9.21 13.29 -3.65
C THR A 35 8.63 14.63 -3.20
N ARG A 36 9.45 15.53 -2.65
CA ARG A 36 9.00 16.86 -2.19
C ARG A 36 8.47 17.73 -3.32
N ARG A 37 9.13 17.71 -4.50
CA ARG A 37 8.68 18.46 -5.67
C ARG A 37 7.41 17.88 -6.33
N ASN A 38 7.11 16.61 -6.07
CA ASN A 38 6.00 15.88 -6.71
C ASN A 38 4.91 15.46 -5.71
N ILE A 39 4.74 16.21 -4.61
CA ILE A 39 3.81 15.83 -3.54
C ILE A 39 2.34 15.81 -4.01
N ASP A 40 1.96 16.74 -4.89
CA ASP A 40 0.63 16.78 -5.50
C ASP A 40 0.39 15.61 -6.45
N GLU A 41 1.46 15.08 -7.05
CA GLU A 41 1.36 13.91 -7.91
C GLU A 41 1.26 12.63 -7.08
N PHE A 42 1.94 12.57 -5.93
CA PHE A 42 1.74 11.49 -4.97
C PHE A 42 0.27 11.35 -4.56
N THR A 43 -0.39 12.46 -4.20
CA THR A 43 -1.79 12.43 -3.74
C THR A 43 -2.74 12.03 -4.87
N ARG A 44 -2.62 12.64 -6.05
CA ARG A 44 -3.48 12.35 -7.21
C ARG A 44 -3.29 10.94 -7.75
N THR A 45 -2.05 10.52 -7.97
CA THR A 45 -1.74 9.18 -8.51
C THR A 45 -2.12 8.09 -7.52
N THR A 46 -1.87 8.30 -6.22
CA THR A 46 -2.27 7.31 -5.21
C THR A 46 -3.79 7.24 -5.07
N ALA A 47 -4.52 8.36 -5.07
CA ALA A 47 -5.98 8.36 -5.06
C ALA A 47 -6.56 7.61 -6.26
N GLY A 48 -6.07 7.89 -7.47
CA GLY A 48 -6.52 7.18 -8.68
C GLY A 48 -6.16 5.69 -8.70
N ALA A 49 -5.15 5.26 -7.93
CA ALA A 49 -4.80 3.85 -7.78
C ALA A 49 -5.60 3.15 -6.68
N VAL A 50 -6.00 3.88 -5.61
CA VAL A 50 -7.01 3.42 -4.64
C VAL A 50 -8.31 3.06 -5.36
N GLU A 51 -8.67 3.83 -6.40
CA GLU A 51 -9.83 3.54 -7.25
C GLU A 51 -9.57 2.37 -8.20
N ARG A 52 -8.60 2.52 -9.12
CA ARG A 52 -8.42 1.59 -10.25
C ARG A 52 -7.86 0.23 -9.87
N VAL A 53 -7.02 0.18 -8.83
CA VAL A 53 -6.33 -1.05 -8.40
C VAL A 53 -6.90 -1.52 -7.06
N GLY A 54 -7.19 -0.59 -6.14
CA GLY A 54 -7.79 -0.91 -4.85
C GLY A 54 -9.27 -1.28 -4.95
N GLY A 55 -9.99 -0.84 -5.98
CA GLY A 55 -11.41 -1.17 -6.19
C GLY A 55 -12.40 -0.32 -5.40
N ALA A 56 -11.97 0.80 -4.81
CA ALA A 56 -12.89 1.78 -4.24
C ALA A 56 -13.55 2.62 -5.35
N LYS A 57 -14.83 3.01 -5.18
CA LYS A 57 -15.50 3.90 -6.15
C LYS A 57 -14.91 5.31 -6.19
N GLN A 58 -14.40 5.79 -5.05
CA GLN A 58 -13.73 7.08 -4.94
C GLN A 58 -12.51 6.95 -4.01
N GLY A 59 -11.40 7.54 -4.41
CA GLY A 59 -10.12 7.47 -3.70
C GLY A 59 -9.67 8.82 -3.14
N LYS A 60 -8.99 8.79 -2.00
CA LYS A 60 -8.21 9.92 -1.48
C LYS A 60 -6.87 9.42 -0.92
N ALA A 61 -5.84 10.24 -1.08
CA ALA A 61 -4.55 9.99 -0.48
C ALA A 61 -4.00 11.24 0.19
N ILE A 62 -3.51 11.08 1.42
CA ILE A 62 -2.83 12.09 2.22
C ILE A 62 -1.43 11.59 2.50
N ILE A 63 -0.45 12.50 2.47
CA ILE A 63 0.91 12.25 2.94
C ILE A 63 1.29 13.26 4.01
N ILE A 64 1.83 12.76 5.11
CA ILE A 64 2.34 13.55 6.24
C ILE A 64 3.84 13.29 6.35
N VAL A 65 4.61 14.38 6.41
CA VAL A 65 6.07 14.33 6.52
C VAL A 65 6.45 14.79 7.93
N ASN A 66 6.95 13.87 8.75
CA ASN A 66 7.21 14.10 10.17
C ASN A 66 8.73 14.22 10.45
N PRO A 67 9.21 15.32 11.08
CA PRO A 67 10.64 15.52 11.36
C PRO A 67 11.10 14.99 12.73
N ALA A 68 10.33 14.14 13.41
CA ALA A 68 10.69 13.59 14.72
C ALA A 68 12.05 12.86 14.73
N GLU A 69 12.72 12.91 15.89
CA GLU A 69 13.97 12.20 16.18
C GLU A 69 13.79 11.38 17.47
N PRO A 70 14.07 10.05 17.47
CA PRO A 70 14.57 9.26 16.34
C PRO A 70 13.53 9.19 15.19
N PRO A 71 13.97 9.01 13.93
CA PRO A 71 13.07 9.01 12.80
C PRO A 71 12.04 7.88 12.93
N MET A 72 10.77 8.20 12.74
CA MET A 72 9.69 7.23 12.88
C MET A 72 9.70 6.19 11.75
N ILE A 73 9.31 4.96 12.07
CA ILE A 73 8.95 3.96 11.06
C ILE A 73 7.74 4.47 10.26
N MET A 74 7.69 4.13 8.97
CA MET A 74 6.54 4.45 8.13
C MET A 74 5.27 3.87 8.72
N ARG A 75 4.23 4.71 8.82
CA ARG A 75 2.87 4.31 9.23
C ARG A 75 1.90 4.66 8.13
N ASP A 76 1.00 3.74 7.84
CA ASP A 76 -0.08 3.98 6.91
C ASP A 76 -1.42 3.65 7.55
N THR A 77 -2.36 4.59 7.49
CA THR A 77 -3.75 4.33 7.87
C THR A 77 -4.57 4.18 6.60
N VAL A 78 -5.41 3.15 6.55
CA VAL A 78 -6.35 2.91 5.45
C VAL A 78 -7.76 2.92 6.01
N HIS A 79 -8.62 3.74 5.42
CA HIS A 79 -10.05 3.79 5.70
C HIS A 79 -10.82 3.35 4.46
N CYS A 80 -11.70 2.36 4.64
CA CYS A 80 -12.65 1.94 3.61
C CYS A 80 -14.07 2.11 4.14
N LEU A 81 -14.90 2.83 3.39
CA LEU A 81 -16.33 2.94 3.64
C LEU A 81 -17.06 1.92 2.77
N THR A 82 -17.63 0.88 3.37
CA THR A 82 -18.40 -0.14 2.67
C THR A 82 -19.81 0.36 2.34
N GLU A 83 -20.40 -0.14 1.25
CA GLU A 83 -21.76 0.26 0.85
C GLU A 83 -22.86 -0.32 1.75
N THR A 84 -22.59 -1.47 2.35
CA THR A 84 -23.47 -2.16 3.30
C THR A 84 -22.72 -2.44 4.60
N GLU A 85 -23.41 -2.95 5.63
CA GLU A 85 -22.75 -3.36 6.89
C GLU A 85 -21.56 -4.28 6.56
N PRO A 86 -20.36 -4.06 7.14
CA PRO A 86 -19.18 -4.85 6.80
C PRO A 86 -19.29 -6.29 7.30
N ASP A 87 -19.03 -7.29 6.43
CA ASP A 87 -18.74 -8.65 6.88
C ASP A 87 -17.38 -8.68 7.59
N ARG A 88 -17.41 -8.48 8.90
CA ARG A 88 -16.21 -8.29 9.73
C ARG A 88 -15.26 -9.48 9.67
N ASP A 89 -15.79 -10.69 9.68
CA ASP A 89 -14.98 -11.91 9.70
C ASP A 89 -14.35 -12.16 8.33
N ALA A 90 -15.11 -12.00 7.24
CA ALA A 90 -14.57 -12.16 5.89
C ALA A 90 -13.53 -11.09 5.56
N ILE A 91 -13.78 -9.82 5.91
CA ILE A 91 -12.83 -8.73 5.74
C ILE A 91 -11.57 -8.97 6.55
N THR A 92 -11.70 -9.40 7.81
CA THR A 92 -10.54 -9.68 8.66
C THR A 92 -9.68 -10.79 8.10
N ARG A 93 -10.28 -11.92 7.66
CA ARG A 93 -9.53 -13.00 6.99
C ARG A 93 -8.83 -12.50 5.74
N SER A 94 -9.55 -11.75 4.90
CA SER A 94 -9.04 -11.22 3.65
C SER A 94 -7.83 -10.28 3.85
N VAL A 95 -7.89 -9.41 4.85
CA VAL A 95 -6.78 -8.51 5.22
C VAL A 95 -5.56 -9.31 5.65
N HIS A 96 -5.71 -10.30 6.52
CA HIS A 96 -4.59 -11.12 6.99
C HIS A 96 -3.95 -11.95 5.88
N GLU A 97 -4.75 -12.47 4.95
CA GLU A 97 -4.22 -13.12 3.74
C GLU A 97 -3.41 -12.16 2.88
N MET A 98 -3.93 -10.96 2.62
CA MET A 98 -3.22 -9.96 1.83
C MET A 98 -1.91 -9.51 2.50
N ILE A 99 -1.89 -9.36 3.82
CA ILE A 99 -0.66 -9.06 4.56
C ILE A 99 0.40 -10.14 4.32
N ARG A 100 0.02 -11.43 4.39
CA ARG A 100 0.95 -12.55 4.11
C ARG A 100 1.49 -12.49 2.69
N GLU A 101 0.68 -12.09 1.72
CA GLU A 101 1.12 -11.93 0.33
C GLU A 101 2.13 -10.79 0.18
N VAL A 102 1.90 -9.63 0.81
CA VAL A 102 2.85 -8.50 0.80
C VAL A 102 4.14 -8.87 1.54
N GLN A 103 4.03 -9.62 2.64
CA GLN A 103 5.18 -10.07 3.44
C GLN A 103 6.16 -10.98 2.69
N LYS A 104 5.75 -11.60 1.57
CA LYS A 104 6.65 -12.38 0.71
C LYS A 104 7.80 -11.53 0.14
N TYR A 105 7.58 -10.23 -0.05
CA TYR A 105 8.60 -9.30 -0.56
C TYR A 105 8.91 -8.16 0.41
N VAL A 106 8.05 -7.86 1.39
CA VAL A 106 8.32 -6.88 2.48
C VAL A 106 8.03 -7.49 3.86
N PRO A 107 8.98 -8.23 4.47
CA PRO A 107 8.78 -8.90 5.75
C PRO A 107 8.36 -7.98 6.92
N GLY A 108 8.81 -6.72 6.90
CA GLY A 108 8.47 -5.71 7.90
C GLY A 108 7.08 -5.05 7.74
N TYR A 109 6.26 -5.53 6.80
CA TYR A 109 4.89 -5.04 6.58
C TYR A 109 3.93 -5.66 7.61
N GLN A 110 3.41 -4.85 8.55
CA GLN A 110 2.66 -5.34 9.70
C GLN A 110 1.38 -4.54 9.95
N LEU A 111 0.33 -5.24 10.39
CA LEU A 111 -0.89 -4.63 10.93
C LEU A 111 -0.68 -4.38 12.42
N VAL A 112 -0.58 -3.12 12.81
CA VAL A 112 -0.33 -2.73 14.21
C VAL A 112 -1.60 -2.53 15.02
N ASN A 113 -2.72 -2.29 14.33
CA ASN A 113 -4.03 -2.17 14.93
C ASN A 113 -5.12 -2.43 13.88
N GLY A 114 -6.23 -3.01 14.33
CA GLY A 114 -7.40 -3.31 13.50
C GLY A 114 -7.41 -4.73 12.90
N PRO A 115 -8.34 -5.02 11.99
CA PRO A 115 -9.34 -4.09 11.46
C PRO A 115 -10.29 -3.53 12.52
N VAL A 116 -10.44 -2.21 12.56
CA VAL A 116 -11.41 -1.52 13.44
C VAL A 116 -12.66 -1.21 12.64
N PHE A 117 -13.81 -1.64 13.14
CA PHE A 117 -15.10 -1.43 12.50
C PHE A 117 -15.91 -0.39 13.27
N ASP A 118 -16.35 0.66 12.57
CA ASP A 118 -17.16 1.75 13.10
C ASP A 118 -18.28 2.07 12.10
N GLY A 119 -19.47 1.52 12.34
CA GLY A 119 -20.52 1.43 11.32
C GLY A 119 -19.98 0.78 10.05
N HIS A 120 -20.14 1.45 8.91
CA HIS A 120 -19.65 0.99 7.61
C HIS A 120 -18.16 1.28 7.36
N ARG A 121 -17.46 1.92 8.30
CA ARG A 121 -16.05 2.26 8.14
C ARG A 121 -15.18 1.13 8.69
N VAL A 122 -14.31 0.61 7.83
CA VAL A 122 -13.20 -0.30 8.18
C VAL A 122 -11.92 0.53 8.23
N SER A 123 -11.18 0.46 9.34
CA SER A 123 -9.90 1.15 9.52
C SER A 123 -8.77 0.17 9.80
N LEU A 124 -7.68 0.29 9.05
CA LEU A 124 -6.49 -0.55 9.12
C LEU A 124 -5.29 0.33 9.41
N PHE A 125 -4.44 -0.08 10.35
CA PHE A 125 -3.27 0.68 10.76
C PHE A 125 -2.03 -0.17 10.50
N MET A 126 -1.24 0.24 9.52
CA MET A 126 -0.07 -0.48 9.07
C MET A 126 1.21 0.19 9.57
N GLU A 127 2.23 -0.63 9.80
CA GLU A 127 3.61 -0.22 9.93
C GLU A 127 4.42 -0.93 8.84
N VAL A 128 5.40 -0.22 8.28
CA VAL A 128 6.31 -0.76 7.27
C VAL A 128 7.74 -0.51 7.74
N GLU A 129 8.34 -1.53 8.36
CA GLU A 129 9.77 -1.54 8.64
C GLU A 129 10.53 -1.97 7.37
N GLY A 130 11.52 -1.15 6.98
CA GLY A 130 12.45 -1.49 5.91
C GLY A 130 13.37 -2.65 6.27
N LEU A 131 13.87 -3.35 5.27
CA LEU A 131 14.81 -4.47 5.44
C LEU A 131 16.16 -4.00 6.01
N GLY A 132 16.56 -2.78 5.70
CA GLY A 132 17.83 -2.24 6.18
C GLY A 132 19.03 -2.56 5.29
N ASP A 133 18.81 -2.99 4.04
CA ASP A 133 19.88 -3.47 3.14
C ASP A 133 20.88 -2.37 2.76
N TYR A 134 20.35 -1.18 2.45
CA TYR A 134 21.13 0.01 2.13
C TYR A 134 20.61 1.24 2.89
N LEU A 135 19.29 1.39 2.94
CA LEU A 135 18.63 2.47 3.69
C LEU A 135 18.38 2.05 5.13
N PRO A 136 18.30 2.99 6.09
CA PRO A 136 17.91 2.66 7.47
C PRO A 136 16.51 2.05 7.54
N LYS A 137 16.25 1.19 8.54
CA LYS A 137 14.96 0.51 8.70
C LYS A 137 13.72 1.41 8.79
N TYR A 138 13.87 2.66 9.22
CA TYR A 138 12.75 3.62 9.22
C TYR A 138 12.31 4.05 7.82
N ALA A 139 13.12 3.78 6.79
CA ALA A 139 12.86 4.16 5.40
C ALA A 139 11.97 3.16 4.65
N GLY A 140 11.01 2.54 5.34
CA GLY A 140 10.11 1.54 4.76
C GLY A 140 9.31 2.03 3.54
N ASN A 141 9.15 3.35 3.39
CA ASN A 141 8.52 3.96 2.21
C ASN A 141 9.32 3.77 0.92
N LEU A 142 10.65 3.66 1.02
CA LEU A 142 11.52 3.39 -0.11
C LEU A 142 11.60 1.88 -0.34
N ASP A 143 11.81 1.11 0.72
CA ASP A 143 11.96 -0.35 0.65
C ASP A 143 10.71 -1.02 0.07
N ILE A 144 9.50 -0.58 0.46
CA ILE A 144 8.27 -1.15 -0.12
C ILE A 144 8.11 -0.86 -1.62
N MET A 145 8.62 0.28 -2.08
CA MET A 145 8.58 0.64 -3.50
C MET A 145 9.57 -0.19 -4.30
N THR A 146 10.80 -0.35 -3.80
CA THR A 146 11.85 -1.12 -4.48
C THR A 146 11.57 -2.61 -4.44
N ALA A 147 11.10 -3.15 -3.32
CA ALA A 147 10.70 -4.55 -3.20
C ALA A 147 9.52 -4.90 -4.11
N ALA A 148 8.50 -4.04 -4.19
CA ALA A 148 7.38 -4.25 -5.10
C ALA A 148 7.82 -4.20 -6.58
N ALA A 149 8.73 -3.29 -6.94
CA ALA A 149 9.28 -3.21 -8.29
C ALA A 149 10.10 -4.47 -8.64
N ALA A 150 10.97 -4.92 -7.74
CA ALA A 150 11.73 -6.15 -7.91
C ALA A 150 10.81 -7.37 -8.05
N ARG A 151 9.83 -7.53 -7.16
CA ARG A 151 8.88 -8.65 -7.22
C ARG A 151 8.07 -8.65 -8.51
N THR A 152 7.67 -7.47 -9.00
CA THR A 152 6.99 -7.34 -10.29
C THR A 152 7.90 -7.83 -11.43
N ALA A 153 9.14 -7.37 -11.48
CA ALA A 153 10.09 -7.80 -12.52
C ALA A 153 10.38 -9.30 -12.47
N GLU A 154 10.51 -9.88 -11.27
CA GLU A 154 10.66 -11.32 -11.06
C GLU A 154 9.47 -12.10 -11.63
N MET A 155 8.24 -11.67 -11.34
CA MET A 155 7.03 -12.31 -11.88
C MET A 155 6.99 -12.25 -13.41
N PHE A 156 7.36 -11.12 -14.02
CA PHE A 156 7.48 -11.04 -15.48
C PHE A 156 8.53 -12.02 -16.02
N ALA A 157 9.69 -12.13 -15.36
CA ALA A 157 10.74 -13.06 -15.77
C ALA A 157 10.30 -14.53 -15.63
N GLU A 158 9.62 -14.89 -14.54
CA GLU A 158 9.04 -16.22 -14.32
C GLU A 158 8.08 -16.60 -15.47
N GLU A 159 7.18 -15.70 -15.85
CA GLU A 159 6.21 -15.94 -16.96
C GLU A 159 6.89 -15.98 -18.34
N ILE A 160 7.94 -15.18 -18.57
CA ILE A 160 8.74 -15.25 -19.81
C ILE A 160 9.47 -16.58 -19.91
N LEU A 161 10.10 -17.03 -18.82
CA LEU A 161 10.80 -18.32 -18.79
C LEU A 161 9.84 -19.51 -18.91
N ALA A 162 8.62 -19.39 -18.40
CA ALA A 162 7.55 -20.37 -18.57
C ALA A 162 6.91 -20.35 -19.97
N GLY A 163 7.18 -19.32 -20.78
CA GLY A 163 6.61 -19.14 -22.11
C GLY A 163 5.16 -18.65 -22.13
N SER A 164 4.62 -18.25 -20.98
CA SER A 164 3.25 -17.70 -20.84
C SER A 164 3.17 -16.20 -21.15
N LEU A 165 4.31 -15.49 -21.10
CA LEU A 165 4.43 -14.09 -21.50
C LEU A 165 5.52 -13.92 -22.57
N ASN A 166 5.17 -13.35 -23.72
CA ASN A 166 6.12 -12.99 -24.77
C ASN A 166 6.02 -11.48 -25.06
N PRO A 167 6.82 -10.63 -24.40
CA PRO A 167 6.72 -9.18 -24.57
C PRO A 167 7.15 -8.78 -25.99
N GLU A 168 6.28 -8.05 -26.68
CA GLU A 168 6.60 -7.45 -27.97
C GLU A 168 7.14 -6.02 -27.77
N PRO A 169 8.18 -5.62 -28.52
CA PRO A 169 8.66 -4.24 -28.46
C PRO A 169 7.57 -3.28 -28.95
N VAL A 170 7.23 -2.30 -28.12
CA VAL A 170 6.36 -1.19 -28.54
C VAL A 170 7.22 -0.21 -29.35
N PRO A 171 6.85 0.12 -30.60
CA PRO A 171 7.58 1.11 -31.38
C PRO A 171 7.62 2.45 -30.63
N ALA A 172 8.79 3.09 -30.67
CA ALA A 172 9.07 4.36 -29.99
C ALA A 172 8.24 5.53 -30.52
#